data_AF-A0A3B9AR42-F1
#
_entry.id   AF-A0A3B9AR42-F1
#
_cell.length_a   1.000
_cell.length_b   1.000
_cell.length_c   1.000
_cell.angle_alpha   90.00
_cell.angle_beta   90.00
_cell.angle_gamma   90.00
#
_symmetry.space_group_name_H-M   'P 1'
#
loop_
_entity.id
_entity.type
_entity.pdbx_description
1 polymer ?
#
loop_
_entity_poly.entity_id
_entity_poly.type
_entity_poly.pdbx_seq_one_letter_code
_entity_poly.pdbx_strand_id
1 'polypeptide(L)'
;MKHFFILTISLCLLSYQCRIPAYHASHGDFETAFIQYYDNLRSPLRVIQKEKNQAGLQYAYQQLQIQDTTEIALLQLENIEGNQVRIHEIYENIQARQSDLLDVIPAQKRSAELLYFPEIDSLELASRKAAAGCLYRKGKYWLQLNDSTGKHLYARKAYAAFNDLKSNYFKYWENTNILLDSAYKAGKATILLERVASDINAETNLFWDHFALLQPLPSADWLTFYSDTLKHTRFDFHVRYQLINLTIEQKNYAQAPLHIDAAVPIETITLKYPGHSEPPSKAVSQIKRQDPLFKQPDNMAKAVLLVEIWKPKTGKIILKKLIQGKFAYPANSFQSNNATAFIKSLSRTTSGYLHQSILRTLLEE
;
A
#
# COMPACT_ATOMS: atom_id res chain seq x y z
N MET A 1 -14.04 40.03 -20.74
CA MET A 1 -13.86 39.41 -22.07
C MET A 1 -12.51 38.72 -22.25
N LYS A 2 -11.36 39.34 -21.96
CA LYS A 2 -10.03 38.71 -22.13
C LYS A 2 -9.84 37.37 -21.37
N HIS A 3 -10.34 37.24 -20.14
CA HIS A 3 -10.25 35.99 -19.36
C HIS A 3 -11.12 34.86 -19.90
N PHE A 4 -12.25 35.18 -20.54
CA PHE A 4 -13.11 34.17 -21.16
C PHE A 4 -12.42 33.53 -22.37
N PHE A 5 -11.74 34.35 -23.19
CA PHE A 5 -11.02 33.90 -24.37
C PHE A 5 -9.80 33.02 -24.03
N ILE A 6 -9.09 33.33 -22.95
CA ILE A 6 -7.97 32.50 -22.45
C ILE A 6 -8.49 31.15 -21.94
N LEU A 7 -9.67 31.13 -21.31
CA LEU A 7 -10.29 29.91 -20.81
C LEU A 7 -10.78 29.01 -21.95
N THR A 8 -11.35 29.56 -23.04
CA THR A 8 -11.73 28.78 -24.22
C THR A 8 -10.53 28.25 -25.00
N ILE A 9 -9.46 29.04 -25.17
CA ILE A 9 -8.24 28.56 -25.84
C ILE A 9 -7.55 27.49 -25.00
N SER A 10 -7.50 27.65 -23.66
CA SER A 10 -6.95 26.64 -22.76
C SER A 10 -7.77 25.35 -22.76
N LEU A 11 -9.11 25.44 -22.83
CA LEU A 11 -10.00 24.28 -22.94
C LEU A 11 -9.87 23.56 -24.29
N CYS A 12 -9.70 24.31 -25.39
CA CYS A 12 -9.44 23.72 -26.70
C CYS A 12 -8.08 23.01 -26.73
N LEU A 13 -7.00 23.62 -26.22
CA LEU A 13 -5.67 23.01 -26.22
C LEU A 13 -5.59 21.74 -25.37
N LEU A 14 -6.36 21.64 -24.29
CA LEU A 14 -6.46 20.43 -23.46
C LEU A 14 -7.24 19.28 -24.13
N SER A 15 -7.99 19.56 -25.20
CA SER A 15 -8.84 18.56 -25.88
C SER A 15 -8.25 17.98 -27.17
N TYR A 16 -7.18 18.57 -27.73
CA TYR A 16 -6.61 18.15 -29.02
C TYR A 16 -5.38 17.24 -28.95
N GLN A 17 -4.74 17.05 -27.79
CA GLN A 17 -3.45 16.34 -27.72
C GLN A 17 -3.49 14.82 -27.45
N CYS A 18 -4.64 14.14 -27.25
CA CYS A 18 -4.60 12.82 -26.61
C CYS A 18 -5.33 11.62 -27.27
N ARG A 19 -5.74 11.61 -28.56
CA ARG A 19 -6.53 10.46 -29.09
C ARG A 19 -6.35 10.10 -30.56
N ILE A 20 -5.19 10.39 -31.16
CA ILE A 20 -4.93 9.95 -32.54
C ILE A 20 -4.03 8.71 -32.48
N PRO A 21 -4.54 7.50 -32.75
CA PRO A 21 -3.74 6.28 -32.63
C PRO A 21 -2.50 6.29 -33.54
N ALA A 22 -2.60 6.95 -34.69
CA ALA A 22 -1.48 7.13 -35.62
C ALA A 22 -0.30 7.91 -35.01
N TYR A 23 -0.58 8.86 -34.10
CA TYR A 23 0.47 9.59 -33.38
C TYR A 23 1.24 8.64 -32.46
N HIS A 24 0.56 7.80 -31.69
CA HIS A 24 1.22 6.83 -30.81
C HIS A 24 2.07 5.84 -31.62
N ALA A 25 1.53 5.31 -32.72
CA ALA A 25 2.25 4.41 -33.61
C ALA A 25 3.52 5.07 -34.22
N SER A 26 3.47 6.35 -34.60
CA SER A 26 4.65 7.04 -35.16
C SER A 26 5.74 7.34 -34.12
N HIS A 27 5.40 7.30 -32.83
CA HIS A 27 6.34 7.52 -31.72
C HIS A 27 6.80 6.21 -31.06
N GLY A 28 6.45 5.06 -31.64
CA GLY A 28 6.84 3.74 -31.11
C GLY A 28 6.00 3.24 -29.94
N ASP A 29 4.95 3.97 -29.53
CA ASP A 29 3.99 3.56 -28.51
C ASP A 29 2.89 2.68 -29.14
N PHE A 30 3.29 1.49 -29.57
CA PHE A 30 2.41 0.60 -30.33
C PHE A 30 1.31 0.00 -29.46
N GLU A 31 1.52 -0.17 -28.16
CA GLU A 31 0.51 -0.69 -27.22
C GLU A 31 -0.68 0.27 -27.13
N THR A 32 -0.41 1.56 -26.88
CA THR A 32 -1.47 2.57 -26.84
C THR A 32 -2.14 2.72 -28.21
N ALA A 33 -1.37 2.66 -29.30
CA ALA A 33 -1.93 2.68 -30.65
C ALA A 33 -2.88 1.49 -30.90
N PHE A 34 -2.49 0.28 -30.50
CA PHE A 34 -3.29 -0.94 -30.62
C PHE A 34 -4.63 -0.80 -29.90
N ILE A 35 -4.60 -0.42 -28.61
CA ILE A 35 -5.80 -0.23 -27.79
C ILE A 35 -6.73 0.81 -28.42
N GLN A 36 -6.20 1.97 -28.82
CA GLN A 36 -7.03 3.01 -29.41
C GLN A 36 -7.61 2.62 -30.78
N TYR A 37 -6.87 1.88 -31.62
CA TYR A 37 -7.41 1.37 -32.89
C TYR A 37 -8.50 0.31 -32.66
N TYR A 38 -8.31 -0.59 -31.69
CA TYR A 38 -9.30 -1.60 -31.30
C TYR A 38 -10.59 -0.94 -30.80
N ASP A 39 -10.51 0.02 -29.88
CA ASP A 39 -11.65 0.78 -29.37
C ASP A 39 -12.39 1.53 -30.49
N ASN A 40 -11.65 2.08 -31.45
CA ASN A 40 -12.24 2.78 -32.59
C ASN A 40 -13.03 1.84 -33.50
N LEU A 41 -12.62 0.58 -33.64
CA LEU A 41 -13.33 -0.43 -34.44
C LEU A 41 -14.59 -0.92 -33.75
N ARG A 42 -14.64 -0.91 -32.42
CA ARG A 42 -15.82 -1.25 -31.62
C ARG A 42 -16.82 -0.11 -31.50
N SER A 43 -16.37 1.13 -31.69
CA SER A 43 -17.24 2.30 -31.61
C SER A 43 -18.14 2.44 -32.83
N PRO A 44 -19.48 2.48 -32.67
CA PRO A 44 -20.42 2.65 -33.78
C PRO A 44 -20.30 4.04 -34.45
N LEU A 45 -19.64 5.00 -33.80
CA LEU A 45 -19.48 6.37 -34.30
C LEU A 45 -18.34 6.51 -35.32
N ARG A 46 -17.52 5.47 -35.54
CA ARG A 46 -16.29 5.54 -36.35
C ARG A 46 -16.29 4.63 -37.59
N VAL A 47 -17.47 4.24 -38.06
CA VAL A 47 -17.65 3.31 -39.20
C VAL A 47 -16.97 3.80 -40.49
N ILE A 48 -16.95 5.11 -40.74
CA ILE A 48 -16.37 5.70 -41.97
C ILE A 48 -14.85 5.46 -42.06
N GLN A 49 -14.17 5.30 -40.93
CA GLN A 49 -12.72 5.11 -40.86
C GLN A 49 -12.34 3.65 -40.59
N LYS A 50 -13.27 2.70 -40.78
CA LYS A 50 -13.08 1.29 -40.42
C LYS A 50 -11.86 0.67 -41.10
N GLU A 51 -11.66 0.90 -42.40
CA GLU A 51 -10.52 0.33 -43.13
C GLU A 51 -9.19 0.89 -42.65
N LYS A 52 -9.10 2.21 -42.43
CA LYS A 52 -7.90 2.86 -41.88
C LYS A 52 -7.58 2.34 -40.48
N ASN A 53 -8.60 2.18 -39.63
CA ASN A 53 -8.42 1.66 -38.27
C ASN A 53 -8.05 0.17 -38.29
N GLN A 54 -8.58 -0.63 -39.22
CA GLN A 54 -8.17 -2.04 -39.40
C GLN A 54 -6.71 -2.15 -39.82
N ALA A 55 -6.26 -1.35 -40.79
CA ALA A 55 -4.87 -1.31 -41.22
C ALA A 55 -3.95 -0.84 -40.09
N GLY A 56 -4.34 0.22 -39.37
CA GLY A 56 -3.61 0.73 -38.21
C GLY A 56 -3.48 -0.28 -37.06
N LEU A 57 -4.57 -1.02 -36.77
CA LEU A 57 -4.56 -2.08 -35.76
C LEU A 57 -3.59 -3.21 -36.15
N GLN A 58 -3.65 -3.68 -37.39
CA GLN A 58 -2.77 -4.74 -37.89
C GLN A 58 -1.29 -4.31 -37.86
N TYR A 59 -1.01 -3.06 -38.23
CA TYR A 59 0.34 -2.49 -38.15
C TYR A 59 0.85 -2.45 -36.72
N ALA A 60 0.08 -1.89 -35.79
CA ALA A 60 0.46 -1.82 -34.38
C ALA A 60 0.69 -3.21 -33.78
N TYR A 61 -0.21 -4.16 -34.08
CA TYR A 61 -0.07 -5.56 -33.67
C TYR A 61 1.22 -6.19 -34.20
N GLN A 62 1.53 -6.01 -35.49
CA GLN A 62 2.74 -6.57 -36.09
C GLN A 62 4.02 -6.02 -35.42
N GLN A 63 4.05 -4.73 -35.10
CA GLN A 63 5.19 -4.12 -34.41
C GLN A 63 5.34 -4.66 -32.98
N LEU A 64 4.24 -4.79 -32.22
CA LEU A 64 4.25 -5.42 -30.90
C LEU A 64 4.75 -6.87 -30.97
N GLN A 65 4.29 -7.63 -31.96
CA GLN A 65 4.69 -9.02 -32.12
C GLN A 65 6.20 -9.18 -32.38
N ILE A 66 6.80 -8.25 -33.15
CA ILE A 66 8.26 -8.21 -33.36
C ILE A 66 8.98 -7.88 -32.04
N GLN A 67 8.47 -6.92 -31.26
CA GLN A 67 9.04 -6.57 -29.96
C GLN A 67 8.97 -7.77 -28.99
N ASP A 68 7.81 -8.40 -28.88
CA ASP A 68 7.57 -9.54 -27.99
C ASP A 68 8.47 -10.74 -28.35
N THR A 69 8.56 -11.10 -29.63
CA THR A 69 9.41 -12.21 -30.10
C THR A 69 10.89 -11.95 -29.85
N THR A 70 11.33 -10.71 -30.04
CA THR A 70 12.69 -10.29 -29.74
C THR A 70 12.97 -10.37 -28.25
N GLU A 71 12.06 -9.87 -27.40
CA GLU A 71 12.20 -9.93 -25.94
C GLU A 71 12.22 -11.38 -25.43
N ILE A 72 11.32 -12.24 -25.92
CA ILE A 72 11.32 -13.67 -25.58
C ILE A 72 12.65 -14.32 -25.97
N ALA A 73 13.16 -14.06 -27.17
CA ALA A 73 14.43 -14.62 -27.62
C ALA A 73 15.61 -14.18 -26.74
N LEU A 74 15.67 -12.89 -26.38
CA LEU A 74 16.69 -12.36 -25.47
C LEU A 74 16.61 -13.00 -24.08
N LEU A 75 15.40 -13.08 -23.51
CA LEU A 75 15.16 -13.69 -22.19
C LEU A 75 15.53 -15.17 -22.15
N GLN A 76 15.28 -15.90 -23.25
CA GLN A 76 15.68 -17.29 -23.40
C GLN A 76 17.20 -17.46 -23.52
N LEU A 77 17.88 -16.56 -24.24
CA LEU A 77 19.33 -16.57 -24.39
C LEU A 77 20.07 -16.29 -23.07
N GLU A 78 19.53 -15.41 -22.23
CA GLU A 78 20.10 -15.12 -20.90
C GLU A 78 20.05 -16.34 -19.96
N ASN A 79 19.07 -17.23 -20.15
CA ASN A 79 18.87 -18.46 -19.37
C ASN A 79 18.84 -18.22 -17.83
N ILE A 80 18.32 -17.07 -17.40
CA ILE A 80 18.12 -16.75 -15.99
C ILE A 80 16.77 -17.34 -15.54
N GLU A 81 16.75 -18.03 -14.40
CA GLU A 81 15.55 -18.73 -13.92
C GLU A 81 14.32 -17.81 -13.79
N GLY A 82 14.52 -16.57 -13.35
CA GLY A 82 13.47 -15.56 -13.21
C GLY A 82 12.82 -15.12 -14.52
N ASN A 83 13.47 -15.34 -15.66
CA ASN A 83 12.96 -14.91 -16.97
C ASN A 83 11.71 -15.71 -17.39
N GLN A 84 11.48 -16.89 -16.82
CA GLN A 84 10.30 -17.71 -17.13
C GLN A 84 8.98 -17.01 -16.78
N VAL A 85 8.96 -16.25 -15.67
CA VAL A 85 7.79 -15.44 -15.28
C VAL A 85 7.53 -14.36 -16.33
N ARG A 86 8.57 -13.66 -16.75
CA ARG A 86 8.46 -12.59 -17.77
C ARG A 86 8.04 -13.15 -19.13
N ILE A 87 8.60 -14.27 -19.55
CA ILE A 87 8.22 -14.94 -20.80
C ILE A 87 6.72 -15.31 -20.79
N HIS A 88 6.21 -15.82 -19.67
CA HIS A 88 4.79 -16.12 -19.53
C HIS A 88 3.91 -14.86 -19.67
N GLU A 89 4.26 -13.76 -18.98
CA GLU A 89 3.53 -12.48 -19.12
C GLU A 89 3.48 -12.00 -20.57
N ILE A 90 4.57 -12.15 -21.34
CA ILE A 90 4.61 -11.78 -22.76
C ILE A 90 3.66 -12.67 -23.57
N TYR A 91 3.65 -13.98 -23.34
CA TYR A 91 2.71 -14.88 -24.02
C TYR A 91 1.24 -14.60 -23.68
N GLU A 92 0.92 -14.26 -22.43
CA GLU A 92 -0.44 -13.82 -22.05
C GLU A 92 -0.84 -12.55 -22.81
N ASN A 93 0.06 -11.57 -22.93
CA ASN A 93 -0.19 -10.34 -23.67
C ASN A 93 -0.37 -10.59 -25.18
N ILE A 94 0.46 -11.46 -25.78
CA ILE A 94 0.28 -11.89 -27.18
C ILE A 94 -1.09 -12.54 -27.34
N GLN A 95 -1.47 -13.46 -26.46
CA GLN A 95 -2.76 -14.15 -26.52
C GLN A 95 -3.94 -13.16 -26.43
N ALA A 96 -3.89 -12.22 -25.50
CA ALA A 96 -4.90 -11.18 -25.33
C ALA A 96 -5.03 -10.31 -26.59
N ARG A 97 -3.92 -9.78 -27.10
CA ARG A 97 -3.90 -8.96 -28.33
C ARG A 97 -4.38 -9.74 -29.55
N GLN A 98 -3.97 -11.00 -29.67
CA GLN A 98 -4.41 -11.86 -30.77
C GLN A 98 -5.92 -12.10 -30.68
N SER A 99 -6.47 -12.36 -29.50
CA SER A 99 -7.92 -12.47 -29.27
C SER A 99 -8.67 -11.19 -29.69
N ASP A 100 -8.20 -10.02 -29.25
CA ASP A 100 -8.79 -8.72 -29.59
C ASP A 100 -8.76 -8.46 -31.11
N LEU A 101 -7.65 -8.78 -31.78
CA LEU A 101 -7.52 -8.67 -33.23
C LEU A 101 -8.52 -9.58 -33.96
N LEU A 102 -8.67 -10.82 -33.48
CA LEU A 102 -9.57 -11.82 -34.07
C LEU A 102 -11.04 -11.43 -33.95
N ASP A 103 -11.41 -10.74 -32.86
CA ASP A 103 -12.77 -10.25 -32.61
C ASP A 103 -13.21 -9.19 -33.63
N VAL A 104 -12.32 -8.24 -33.98
CA VAL A 104 -12.69 -7.07 -34.80
C VAL A 104 -12.26 -7.17 -36.28
N ILE A 105 -11.35 -8.09 -36.62
CA ILE A 105 -10.86 -8.29 -38.00
C ILE A 105 -11.27 -9.67 -38.53
N PRO A 106 -12.21 -9.73 -39.50
CA PRO A 106 -12.58 -10.96 -40.19
C PRO A 106 -11.39 -11.60 -40.89
N ALA A 107 -11.37 -12.94 -40.96
CA ALA A 107 -10.27 -13.70 -41.56
C ALA A 107 -9.90 -13.23 -42.98
N GLN A 108 -10.88 -12.87 -43.81
CA GLN A 108 -10.67 -12.44 -45.20
C GLN A 108 -10.00 -11.06 -45.33
N LYS A 109 -9.97 -10.26 -44.25
CA LYS A 109 -9.39 -8.91 -44.23
C LYS A 109 -8.06 -8.83 -43.46
N ARG A 110 -7.52 -9.97 -43.03
CA ARG A 110 -6.22 -10.04 -42.37
C ARG A 110 -5.12 -10.02 -43.42
N SER A 111 -4.07 -9.22 -43.19
CA SER A 111 -2.87 -9.23 -44.00
C SER A 111 -2.22 -10.61 -43.98
N ALA A 112 -1.73 -11.07 -45.13
CA ALA A 112 -0.97 -12.31 -45.23
C ALA A 112 0.38 -12.23 -44.49
N GLU A 113 0.87 -11.01 -44.24
CA GLU A 113 2.13 -10.75 -43.53
C GLU A 113 1.95 -10.65 -42.00
N LEU A 114 0.72 -10.81 -41.50
CA LEU A 114 0.45 -10.71 -40.07
C LEU A 114 1.07 -11.92 -39.34
N LEU A 115 2.02 -11.64 -38.45
CA LEU A 115 2.66 -12.65 -37.61
C LEU A 115 1.65 -13.20 -36.60
N TYR A 116 1.09 -14.37 -36.90
CA TYR A 116 0.16 -15.07 -36.04
C TYR A 116 0.88 -16.16 -35.25
N PHE A 117 0.49 -16.36 -33.99
CA PHE A 117 0.95 -17.49 -33.19
C PHE A 117 -0.12 -18.59 -33.23
N PRO A 118 -0.03 -19.57 -34.16
CA PRO A 118 -1.05 -20.60 -34.32
C PRO A 118 -1.23 -21.47 -33.07
N GLU A 119 -0.17 -21.62 -32.28
CA GLU A 119 -0.14 -22.44 -31.06
C GLU A 119 0.06 -21.58 -29.81
N ILE A 120 -0.44 -20.34 -29.81
CA ILE A 120 -0.25 -19.43 -28.67
C ILE A 120 -0.73 -20.03 -27.35
N ASP A 121 -1.83 -20.77 -27.35
CA ASP A 121 -2.38 -21.43 -26.15
C ASP A 121 -1.43 -22.50 -25.61
N SER A 122 -0.77 -23.25 -26.50
CA SER A 122 0.22 -24.26 -26.11
C SER A 122 1.48 -23.61 -25.53
N LEU A 123 1.92 -22.50 -26.12
CA LEU A 123 3.09 -21.73 -25.66
C LEU A 123 2.83 -21.02 -24.34
N GLU A 124 1.64 -20.43 -24.17
CA GLU A 124 1.17 -19.87 -22.91
C GLU A 124 1.14 -20.95 -21.83
N LEU A 125 0.51 -22.10 -22.08
CA LEU A 125 0.44 -23.17 -21.08
C LEU A 125 1.82 -23.71 -20.69
N ALA A 126 2.71 -23.88 -21.68
CA ALA A 126 4.07 -24.35 -21.44
C ALA A 126 4.88 -23.33 -20.61
N SER A 127 4.82 -22.05 -20.97
CA SER A 127 5.49 -20.97 -20.23
C SER A 127 4.91 -20.79 -18.83
N ARG A 128 3.58 -20.90 -18.66
CA ARG A 128 2.90 -20.87 -17.36
C ARG A 128 3.41 -21.97 -16.42
N LYS A 129 3.55 -23.20 -16.93
CA LYS A 129 4.14 -24.33 -16.17
C LYS A 129 5.60 -24.07 -15.81
N ALA A 130 6.39 -23.51 -16.72
CA ALA A 130 7.79 -23.19 -16.46
C ALA A 130 7.93 -22.10 -15.38
N ALA A 131 7.13 -21.04 -15.48
CA ALA A 131 7.07 -19.95 -14.50
C ALA A 131 6.63 -20.45 -13.11
N ALA A 132 5.59 -21.28 -13.04
CA ALA A 132 5.18 -21.93 -11.79
C ALA A 132 6.30 -22.79 -11.18
N GLY A 133 6.98 -23.59 -12.01
CA GLY A 133 8.14 -24.37 -11.57
C GLY A 133 9.28 -23.50 -11.02
N CYS A 134 9.56 -22.36 -11.66
CA CYS A 134 10.54 -21.37 -11.18
C CYS A 134 10.13 -20.79 -9.81
N LEU A 135 8.90 -20.28 -9.67
CA LEU A 135 8.41 -19.71 -8.43
C LEU A 135 8.45 -20.72 -7.28
N TYR A 136 8.10 -21.98 -7.56
CA TYR A 136 8.16 -23.06 -6.60
C TYR A 136 9.59 -23.35 -6.12
N ARG A 137 10.56 -23.47 -7.04
CA ARG A 137 11.98 -23.67 -6.69
C ARG A 137 12.54 -22.47 -5.90
N LYS A 138 12.22 -21.25 -6.33
CA LYS A 138 12.59 -20.01 -5.64
C LYS A 138 12.03 -19.95 -4.21
N GLY A 139 10.76 -20.32 -4.03
CA GLY A 139 10.14 -20.41 -2.70
C GLY A 139 10.86 -21.41 -1.78
N LYS A 140 11.16 -22.62 -2.29
CA LYS A 140 11.92 -23.63 -1.53
C LYS A 140 13.33 -23.17 -1.18
N TYR A 141 14.03 -22.53 -2.12
CA TYR A 141 15.35 -21.95 -1.89
C TYR A 141 15.32 -20.91 -0.75
N TRP A 142 14.32 -20.03 -0.74
CA TRP A 142 14.18 -19.04 0.34
C TRP A 142 13.85 -19.68 1.70
N LEU A 143 13.06 -20.75 1.74
CA LEU A 143 12.86 -21.51 2.99
C LEU A 143 14.17 -22.13 3.49
N GLN A 144 14.96 -22.74 2.61
CA GLN A 144 16.27 -23.28 2.98
C GLN A 144 17.24 -22.20 3.52
N LEU A 145 17.20 -21.00 2.94
CA LEU A 145 17.95 -19.85 3.46
C LEU A 145 17.42 -19.36 4.81
N ASN A 146 16.10 -19.40 5.04
CA ASN A 146 15.52 -19.10 6.34
C ASN A 146 16.02 -20.10 7.40
N ASP A 147 15.98 -21.40 7.11
CA ASP A 147 16.42 -22.44 8.04
C ASP A 147 17.91 -22.30 8.41
N SER A 148 18.76 -22.00 7.42
CA SER A 148 20.21 -21.86 7.64
C SER A 148 20.61 -20.56 8.33
N THR A 149 19.94 -19.44 8.04
CA THR A 149 20.31 -18.12 8.57
C THR A 149 19.48 -17.67 9.77
N GLY A 150 18.30 -18.26 9.98
CA GLY A 150 17.31 -17.83 10.96
C GLY A 150 16.72 -16.43 10.69
N LYS A 151 16.78 -15.92 9.45
CA LYS A 151 16.23 -14.60 9.08
C LYS A 151 14.81 -14.71 8.55
N HIS A 152 13.85 -14.04 9.18
CA HIS A 152 12.43 -14.12 8.83
C HIS A 152 12.13 -13.54 7.45
N LEU A 153 12.93 -12.57 6.99
CA LEU A 153 12.82 -11.99 5.65
C LEU A 153 12.77 -13.06 4.55
N TYR A 154 13.58 -14.12 4.64
CA TYR A 154 13.59 -15.16 3.61
C TYR A 154 12.30 -15.98 3.61
N ALA A 155 11.74 -16.30 4.77
CA ALA A 155 10.43 -16.95 4.84
C ALA A 155 9.31 -16.07 4.26
N ARG A 156 9.36 -14.75 4.47
CA ARG A 156 8.42 -13.79 3.85
C ARG A 156 8.55 -13.76 2.31
N LYS A 157 9.79 -13.82 1.79
CA LYS A 157 10.04 -13.94 0.35
C LYS A 157 9.53 -15.27 -0.21
N ALA A 158 9.70 -16.37 0.53
CA ALA A 158 9.15 -17.67 0.17
C ALA A 158 7.62 -17.63 0.10
N TYR A 159 6.98 -17.06 1.12
CA TYR A 159 5.52 -16.86 1.14
C TYR A 159 5.03 -16.07 -0.07
N ALA A 160 5.70 -14.95 -0.39
CA ALA A 160 5.34 -14.15 -1.56
C ALA A 160 5.43 -14.95 -2.87
N ALA A 161 6.50 -15.73 -3.06
CA ALA A 161 6.66 -16.57 -4.25
C ALA A 161 5.59 -17.68 -4.35
N PHE A 162 5.26 -18.34 -3.24
CA PHE A 162 4.20 -19.36 -3.22
C PHE A 162 2.81 -18.76 -3.40
N ASN A 163 2.56 -17.58 -2.84
CA ASN A 163 1.29 -16.88 -3.01
C ASN A 163 1.10 -16.40 -4.45
N ASP A 164 2.15 -15.89 -5.08
CA ASP A 164 2.18 -15.52 -6.50
C ASP A 164 1.88 -16.74 -7.39
N LEU A 165 2.60 -17.84 -7.16
CA LEU A 165 2.35 -19.12 -7.83
C LEU A 165 0.87 -19.53 -7.74
N LYS A 166 0.31 -19.51 -6.53
CA LYS A 166 -1.06 -19.94 -6.26
C LYS A 166 -2.12 -19.03 -6.88
N SER A 167 -1.87 -17.72 -6.88
CA SER A 167 -2.85 -16.71 -7.27
C SER A 167 -2.88 -16.49 -8.77
N ASN A 168 -1.72 -16.50 -9.43
CA ASN A 168 -1.59 -16.14 -10.84
C ASN A 168 -1.42 -17.37 -11.75
N TYR A 169 -0.84 -18.46 -11.25
CA TYR A 169 -0.50 -19.62 -12.07
C TYR A 169 -1.42 -20.81 -11.78
N PHE A 170 -1.13 -21.60 -10.75
CA PHE A 170 -1.88 -22.82 -10.46
C PHE A 170 -2.27 -22.85 -8.99
N LYS A 171 -3.58 -22.86 -8.74
CA LYS A 171 -4.15 -22.97 -7.39
C LYS A 171 -3.65 -24.20 -6.63
N TYR A 172 -3.40 -25.29 -7.36
CA TYR A 172 -2.83 -26.53 -6.84
C TYR A 172 -1.57 -26.87 -7.65
N TRP A 173 -0.41 -26.66 -7.04
CA TRP A 173 0.89 -27.05 -7.59
C TRP A 173 1.65 -27.80 -6.50
N GLU A 174 2.01 -29.06 -6.77
CA GLU A 174 2.73 -29.92 -5.84
C GLU A 174 2.19 -29.80 -4.39
N ASN A 175 3.06 -29.50 -3.42
CA ASN A 175 2.73 -29.26 -2.01
C ASN A 175 2.77 -27.77 -1.63
N THR A 176 2.57 -26.84 -2.59
CA THR A 176 2.69 -25.39 -2.36
C THR A 176 1.82 -24.87 -1.21
N ASN A 177 0.63 -25.41 -0.98
CA ASN A 177 -0.22 -24.98 0.15
C ASN A 177 0.45 -25.24 1.51
N ILE A 178 1.11 -26.39 1.67
CA ILE A 178 1.83 -26.74 2.92
C ILE A 178 3.05 -25.83 3.09
N LEU A 179 3.78 -25.58 2.00
CA LEU A 179 4.95 -24.70 2.01
C LEU A 179 4.58 -23.24 2.27
N LEU A 180 3.44 -22.79 1.76
CA LEU A 180 2.91 -21.45 2.01
C LEU A 180 2.58 -21.24 3.49
N ASP A 181 1.91 -22.19 4.12
CA ASP A 181 1.62 -22.14 5.56
C ASP A 181 2.91 -22.21 6.41
N SER A 182 3.86 -23.03 6.00
CA SER A 182 5.19 -23.12 6.63
C SER A 182 5.93 -21.79 6.54
N ALA A 183 5.98 -21.18 5.35
CA ALA A 183 6.61 -19.89 5.11
C ALA A 183 5.92 -18.77 5.89
N TYR A 184 4.59 -18.79 5.99
CA TYR A 184 3.83 -17.83 6.79
C TYR A 184 4.24 -17.89 8.28
N LYS A 185 4.23 -19.11 8.85
CA LYS A 185 4.62 -19.34 10.25
C LYS A 185 6.07 -18.93 10.50
N ALA A 186 6.99 -19.32 9.62
CA ALA A 186 8.42 -18.98 9.75
C ALA A 186 8.71 -17.49 9.53
N GLY A 187 7.87 -16.78 8.76
CA GLY A 187 7.99 -15.35 8.51
C GLY A 187 7.46 -14.46 9.64
N LYS A 188 6.70 -15.03 10.59
CA LYS A 188 6.21 -14.33 11.78
C LYS A 188 7.37 -14.09 12.75
N ALA A 189 7.54 -12.84 13.15
CA ALA A 189 8.45 -12.45 14.22
C ALA A 189 7.67 -12.07 15.47
N THR A 190 8.15 -12.53 16.61
CA THR A 190 7.61 -12.27 17.94
C THR A 190 8.46 -11.21 18.64
N ILE A 191 7.82 -10.15 19.11
CA ILE A 191 8.51 -8.96 19.59
C ILE A 191 8.02 -8.64 21.00
N LEU A 192 8.94 -8.60 21.94
CA LEU A 192 8.69 -8.12 23.29
C LEU A 192 8.95 -6.61 23.35
N LEU A 193 7.99 -5.86 23.88
CA LEU A 193 8.09 -4.43 24.10
C LEU A 193 8.46 -4.20 25.58
N GLU A 194 9.67 -3.69 25.83
CA GLU A 194 10.22 -3.52 27.16
C GLU A 194 10.39 -2.02 27.49
N ARG A 195 10.03 -1.65 28.72
CA ARG A 195 10.41 -0.36 29.30
C ARG A 195 11.73 -0.54 30.05
N VAL A 196 12.72 0.29 29.74
CA VAL A 196 13.92 0.40 30.58
C VAL A 196 13.58 1.35 31.74
N ALA A 197 13.87 0.91 32.96
CA ALA A 197 13.68 1.75 34.13
C ALA A 197 14.52 3.04 33.98
N SER A 198 13.82 4.18 34.02
CA SER A 198 14.40 5.51 34.20
C SER A 198 14.06 6.00 35.61
N ASP A 199 14.70 7.06 36.08
CA ASP A 199 14.40 7.66 37.39
C ASP A 199 12.88 7.82 37.56
N ILE A 200 12.36 7.15 38.59
CA ILE A 200 10.93 6.95 38.77
C ILE A 200 10.38 8.19 39.47
N ASN A 201 9.97 9.18 38.69
CA ASN A 201 9.10 10.25 39.16
C ASN A 201 7.64 10.02 38.70
N ALA A 202 6.69 10.69 39.36
CA ALA A 202 5.26 10.53 39.08
C ALA A 202 4.92 10.84 37.60
N GLU A 203 5.57 11.85 37.02
CA GLU A 203 5.39 12.26 35.62
C GLU A 203 5.83 11.17 34.63
N THR A 204 6.96 10.52 34.91
CA THR A 204 7.47 9.41 34.11
C THR A 204 6.53 8.22 34.15
N ASN A 205 6.00 7.85 35.32
CA ASN A 205 5.04 6.74 35.41
C ASN A 205 3.76 7.04 34.63
N LEU A 206 3.22 8.26 34.76
CA LEU A 206 2.08 8.69 33.97
C LEU A 206 2.37 8.62 32.46
N PHE A 207 3.56 9.04 32.02
CA PHE A 207 3.95 8.88 30.62
C PHE A 207 3.86 7.42 30.15
N TRP A 208 4.38 6.47 30.94
CA TRP A 208 4.39 5.05 30.58
C TRP A 208 3.02 4.39 30.62
N ASP A 209 2.18 4.73 31.60
CA ASP A 209 0.80 4.24 31.69
C ASP A 209 0.03 4.63 30.42
N HIS A 210 0.26 5.85 29.92
CA HIS A 210 -0.32 6.34 28.68
C HIS A 210 0.33 5.74 27.43
N PHE A 211 1.65 5.54 27.43
CA PHE A 211 2.37 4.91 26.32
C PHE A 211 1.93 3.46 26.12
N ALA A 212 1.65 2.71 27.18
CA ALA A 212 1.10 1.36 27.13
C ALA A 212 -0.26 1.31 26.41
N LEU A 213 -1.10 2.34 26.58
CA LEU A 213 -2.39 2.46 25.90
C LEU A 213 -2.28 2.76 24.39
N LEU A 214 -1.12 3.24 23.92
CA LEU A 214 -0.85 3.48 22.50
C LEU A 214 -0.45 2.20 21.74
N GLN A 215 -0.28 1.08 22.44
CA GLN A 215 0.07 -0.21 21.83
C GLN A 215 -1.19 -0.96 21.40
N PRO A 216 -1.63 -0.70 20.16
CA PRO A 216 -1.12 -1.59 19.15
C PRO A 216 -0.34 -0.80 18.10
N LEU A 217 0.96 -1.09 18.01
CA LEU A 217 1.63 -0.92 16.72
C LEU A 217 0.72 -1.59 15.68
N PRO A 218 0.41 -0.93 14.54
CA PRO A 218 -0.50 -1.49 13.56
C PRO A 218 -0.03 -2.92 13.29
N SER A 219 -0.93 -3.88 13.46
CA SER A 219 -0.62 -5.30 13.28
C SER A 219 -0.12 -5.46 11.85
N ALA A 220 1.20 -5.53 11.69
CA ALA A 220 1.78 -5.96 10.45
C ALA A 220 1.53 -7.46 10.39
N ASP A 221 1.12 -7.97 9.22
CA ASP A 221 0.84 -9.40 9.04
C ASP A 221 2.02 -10.31 9.40
N TRP A 222 3.21 -9.75 9.61
CA TRP A 222 4.45 -10.45 9.92
C TRP A 222 4.95 -10.28 11.35
N LEU A 223 4.38 -9.36 12.14
CA LEU A 223 4.91 -8.98 13.45
C LEU A 223 3.85 -9.19 14.52
N THR A 224 4.22 -9.87 15.61
CA THR A 224 3.34 -10.06 16.77
C THR A 224 3.99 -9.43 17.99
N PHE A 225 3.33 -8.43 18.56
CA PHE A 225 3.84 -7.65 19.68
C PHE A 225 3.28 -8.15 21.01
N TYR A 226 4.15 -8.20 22.02
CA TYR A 226 3.83 -8.62 23.37
C TYR A 226 4.37 -7.59 24.36
N SER A 227 3.59 -7.29 25.39
CA SER A 227 4.00 -6.46 26.53
C SER A 227 4.35 -7.28 27.78
N ASP A 228 4.04 -8.57 27.77
CA ASP A 228 4.21 -9.47 28.90
C ASP A 228 5.19 -10.59 28.52
N THR A 229 6.24 -10.73 29.33
CA THR A 229 7.30 -11.72 29.18
C THR A 229 6.79 -13.15 29.36
N LEU A 230 5.70 -13.35 30.10
CA LEU A 230 5.16 -14.68 30.40
C LEU A 230 4.31 -15.25 29.26
N LYS A 231 3.84 -14.40 28.33
CA LYS A 231 2.98 -14.83 27.21
C LYS A 231 3.72 -15.66 26.16
N HIS A 232 5.04 -15.56 26.11
CA HIS A 232 5.84 -16.32 25.16
C HIS A 232 7.19 -16.72 25.76
N THR A 233 7.57 -17.98 25.61
CA THR A 233 8.84 -18.49 26.14
C THR A 233 10.09 -17.93 25.45
N ARG A 234 9.96 -17.47 24.20
CA ARG A 234 11.07 -16.97 23.37
C ARG A 234 10.56 -15.86 22.48
N PHE A 235 11.33 -14.78 22.40
CA PHE A 235 11.08 -13.66 21.50
C PHE A 235 12.22 -13.54 20.49
N ASP A 236 11.87 -13.20 19.25
CA ASP A 236 12.84 -12.95 18.19
C ASP A 236 13.56 -11.61 18.40
N PHE A 237 12.83 -10.62 18.90
CA PHE A 237 13.34 -9.29 19.18
C PHE A 237 12.79 -8.72 20.49
N HIS A 238 13.60 -7.89 21.15
CA HIS A 238 13.17 -7.03 22.25
C HIS A 238 13.29 -5.59 21.79
N VAL A 239 12.21 -4.83 21.83
CA VAL A 239 12.23 -3.38 21.60
C VAL A 239 12.17 -2.69 22.94
N ARG A 240 13.31 -2.12 23.34
CA ARG A 240 13.49 -1.41 24.59
C ARG A 240 13.26 0.08 24.37
N TYR A 241 12.39 0.65 25.19
CA TYR A 241 12.14 2.08 25.23
C TYR A 241 12.72 2.64 26.53
N GLN A 242 13.57 3.64 26.43
CA GLN A 242 14.09 4.40 27.57
C GLN A 242 13.68 5.87 27.43
N LEU A 243 13.05 6.42 28.47
CA LEU A 243 12.74 7.86 28.53
C LEU A 243 14.01 8.62 28.94
N ILE A 244 14.51 9.44 28.01
CA ILE A 244 15.71 10.25 28.22
C ILE A 244 15.35 11.63 28.76
N ASN A 245 14.30 12.23 28.20
CA ASN A 245 13.82 13.54 28.63
C ASN A 245 12.31 13.63 28.44
N LEU A 246 11.64 14.28 29.39
CA LEU A 246 10.24 14.65 29.32
C LEU A 246 10.12 16.12 29.69
N THR A 247 9.72 16.95 28.72
CA THR A 247 9.48 18.38 28.93
C THR A 247 8.00 18.66 28.79
N ILE A 248 7.40 19.18 29.86
CA ILE A 248 5.98 19.49 29.92
C ILE A 248 5.82 21.00 29.72
N GLU A 249 5.29 21.41 28.56
CA GLU A 249 4.97 22.81 28.28
C GLU A 249 3.53 23.07 28.74
N GLN A 250 3.39 23.79 29.85
CA GLN A 250 2.11 24.32 30.31
C GLN A 250 1.93 25.72 29.72
N LYS A 251 0.85 25.95 28.97
CA LYS A 251 0.43 27.33 28.73
C LYS A 251 -0.19 27.85 30.02
N ASN A 252 0.58 28.66 30.75
CA ASN A 252 0.02 29.48 31.81
C ASN A 252 -0.96 30.46 31.19
N TYR A 253 -2.24 30.11 31.18
CA TYR A 253 -3.29 31.11 31.12
C TYR A 253 -3.19 31.86 32.45
N ALA A 254 -2.52 33.02 32.42
CA ALA A 254 -2.73 34.02 33.45
C ALA A 254 -4.25 34.14 33.59
N GLN A 255 -4.78 33.84 34.78
CA GLN A 255 -6.21 33.89 35.04
C GLN A 255 -6.72 35.25 34.56
N ALA A 256 -7.40 35.29 33.42
CA ALA A 256 -8.15 36.47 33.04
C ALA A 256 -9.16 36.67 34.18
N PRO A 257 -9.21 37.84 34.83
CA PRO A 257 -10.13 38.06 35.92
C PRO A 257 -11.54 37.72 35.42
N LEU A 258 -12.18 36.76 36.09
CA LEU A 258 -13.57 36.42 35.88
C LEU A 258 -14.40 37.67 36.20
N HIS A 259 -14.71 38.47 35.19
CA HIS A 259 -15.86 39.37 35.26
C HIS A 259 -17.10 38.49 35.18
N ILE A 260 -17.64 38.15 36.35
CA ILE A 260 -18.96 37.52 36.47
C ILE A 260 -19.98 38.64 36.27
N ASP A 261 -20.35 38.88 35.02
CA ASP A 261 -21.57 39.64 34.74
C ASP A 261 -22.79 38.73 34.86
N ALA A 262 -23.80 39.28 35.53
CA ALA A 262 -24.93 38.58 36.09
C ALA A 262 -25.88 37.96 35.03
N ALA A 263 -26.41 36.80 35.42
CA ALA A 263 -27.74 36.26 35.10
C ALA A 263 -28.31 36.50 33.69
N VAL A 264 -28.20 35.48 32.83
CA VAL A 264 -29.15 35.25 31.73
C VAL A 264 -29.99 34.02 32.08
N PRO A 265 -31.34 34.10 32.08
CA PRO A 265 -32.19 32.99 32.48
C PRO A 265 -32.17 31.86 31.43
N ILE A 266 -32.20 30.63 31.92
CA ILE A 266 -32.22 29.40 31.13
C ILE A 266 -33.64 29.21 30.55
N GLU A 267 -33.78 29.36 29.23
CA GLU A 267 -34.95 28.83 28.52
C GLU A 267 -34.82 27.31 28.38
N THR A 268 -35.86 26.61 28.83
CA THR A 268 -35.96 25.15 28.79
C THR A 268 -36.43 24.72 27.40
N ILE A 269 -35.56 24.11 26.60
CA ILE A 269 -35.95 23.53 25.30
C ILE A 269 -36.43 22.09 25.54
N THR A 270 -37.74 21.88 25.40
CA THR A 270 -38.37 20.55 25.40
C THR A 270 -38.26 19.93 24.01
N LEU A 271 -37.58 18.78 23.89
CA LEU A 271 -37.52 18.01 22.63
C LEU A 271 -38.80 17.17 22.47
N LYS A 272 -39.60 17.46 21.45
CA LYS A 272 -40.65 16.57 20.92
C LYS A 272 -40.12 15.84 19.68
N TYR A 273 -40.10 14.51 19.73
CA TYR A 273 -39.97 13.67 18.54
C TYR A 273 -41.37 13.30 18.01
N PRO A 274 -41.54 13.32 16.68
CA PRO A 274 -42.36 12.28 16.06
C PRO A 274 -41.74 11.72 14.77
N GLY A 275 -41.89 10.40 14.61
CA GLY A 275 -42.48 9.79 13.41
C GLY A 275 -41.63 9.67 12.14
N HIS A 276 -41.44 8.41 11.71
CA HIS A 276 -40.90 7.98 10.43
C HIS A 276 -41.63 8.53 9.19
N SER A 277 -40.86 8.82 8.12
CA SER A 277 -41.08 8.27 6.77
C SER A 277 -39.89 8.62 5.84
N GLU A 278 -39.54 7.65 4.99
CA GLU A 278 -38.38 7.58 4.07
C GLU A 278 -38.57 8.41 2.75
N PRO A 279 -37.63 8.43 1.77
CA PRO A 279 -36.97 9.65 1.28
C PRO A 279 -37.38 10.11 -0.14
N PRO A 280 -36.81 11.23 -0.63
CA PRO A 280 -36.18 11.16 -1.95
C PRO A 280 -34.86 11.97 -2.11
N SER A 281 -33.89 11.31 -2.75
CA SER A 281 -33.15 11.73 -3.95
C SER A 281 -32.82 13.22 -4.19
N LYS A 282 -31.50 13.45 -4.36
CA LYS A 282 -30.80 14.55 -5.08
C LYS A 282 -30.75 15.95 -4.44
N ALA A 283 -29.58 16.27 -3.88
CA ALA A 283 -28.69 17.35 -4.35
C ALA A 283 -27.47 17.43 -3.41
N VAL A 284 -26.32 16.91 -3.84
CA VAL A 284 -25.05 17.10 -3.11
C VAL A 284 -24.52 18.49 -3.46
N SER A 285 -25.06 19.50 -2.78
CA SER A 285 -24.35 20.77 -2.61
C SER A 285 -23.17 20.50 -1.68
N GLN A 286 -21.94 20.76 -2.16
CA GLN A 286 -20.73 20.77 -1.35
C GLN A 286 -20.85 21.86 -0.28
N ILE A 287 -21.46 21.53 0.85
CA ILE A 287 -21.24 22.26 2.09
C ILE A 287 -19.81 21.91 2.49
N LYS A 288 -18.87 22.83 2.26
CA LYS A 288 -17.64 22.90 3.05
C LYS A 288 -18.08 23.06 4.50
N ARG A 289 -18.29 21.94 5.21
CA ARG A 289 -18.21 21.93 6.66
C ARG A 289 -16.78 22.35 6.96
N GLN A 290 -16.59 23.63 7.27
CA GLN A 290 -15.51 24.01 8.15
C GLN A 290 -15.81 23.27 9.45
N ASP A 291 -15.11 22.16 9.67
CA ASP A 291 -15.08 21.52 10.98
C ASP A 291 -14.79 22.63 12.00
N PRO A 292 -15.62 22.79 13.04
CA PRO A 292 -15.44 23.86 14.00
C PRO A 292 -14.06 23.68 14.62
N LEU A 293 -13.19 24.68 14.41
CA LEU A 293 -11.96 24.98 15.14
C LEU A 293 -11.53 23.85 16.09
N PHE A 294 -10.71 22.92 15.60
CA PHE A 294 -9.84 22.14 16.47
C PHE A 294 -8.89 23.13 17.14
N LYS A 295 -9.30 23.67 18.30
CA LYS A 295 -8.41 24.44 19.18
C LYS A 295 -7.20 23.55 19.45
N GLN A 296 -6.03 24.07 19.12
CA GLN A 296 -4.76 23.42 19.42
C GLN A 296 -4.77 23.09 20.92
N PRO A 297 -4.46 21.84 21.31
CA PRO A 297 -4.52 21.46 22.71
C PRO A 297 -3.65 22.38 23.55
N ASP A 298 -4.21 22.85 24.66
CA ASP A 298 -3.62 23.93 25.46
C ASP A 298 -2.28 23.56 26.07
N ASN A 299 -2.02 22.27 26.22
CA ASN A 299 -0.80 21.74 26.80
C ASN A 299 -0.14 20.70 25.91
N MET A 300 1.18 20.81 25.78
CA MET A 300 2.01 19.98 24.93
C MET A 300 3.16 19.42 25.74
N ALA A 301 3.40 18.13 25.66
CA ALA A 301 4.58 17.49 26.20
C ALA A 301 5.51 17.07 25.06
N LYS A 302 6.81 17.21 25.29
CA LYS A 302 7.88 16.72 24.43
C LYS A 302 8.56 15.57 25.16
N ALA A 303 8.51 14.37 24.60
CA ALA A 303 9.32 13.26 25.09
C ALA A 303 10.46 12.98 24.12
N VAL A 304 11.60 12.64 24.70
CA VAL A 304 12.75 12.09 24.01
C VAL A 304 12.92 10.66 24.49
N LEU A 305 12.73 9.71 23.58
CA LEU A 305 12.91 8.29 23.81
C LEU A 305 14.18 7.81 23.14
N LEU A 306 14.99 7.03 23.84
CA LEU A 306 15.95 6.14 23.21
C LEU A 306 15.26 4.80 22.94
N VAL A 307 15.24 4.38 21.68
CA VAL A 307 14.73 3.07 21.29
C VAL A 307 15.88 2.19 20.86
N GLU A 308 15.95 1.02 21.45
CA GLU A 308 16.90 -0.03 21.12
C GLU A 308 16.15 -1.27 20.66
N ILE A 309 16.56 -1.85 19.53
CA ILE A 309 16.09 -3.16 19.11
C ILE A 309 17.20 -4.17 19.37
N TRP A 310 16.91 -5.12 20.25
CA TRP A 310 17.78 -6.20 20.69
C TRP A 310 17.37 -7.50 20.03
N LYS A 311 18.36 -8.30 19.63
CA LYS A 311 18.16 -9.68 19.17
C LYS A 311 18.65 -10.65 20.25
N PRO A 312 17.77 -11.23 21.09
CA PRO A 312 18.17 -12.00 22.26
C PRO A 312 19.10 -13.16 21.94
N LYS A 313 18.85 -13.86 20.83
CA LYS A 313 19.64 -15.00 20.38
C LYS A 313 21.11 -14.67 20.14
N THR A 314 21.43 -13.44 19.74
CA THR A 314 22.81 -13.01 19.45
C THR A 314 23.36 -12.00 20.44
N GLY A 315 22.53 -11.45 21.32
CA GLY A 315 22.88 -10.34 22.22
C GLY A 315 23.23 -9.03 21.52
N LYS A 316 22.91 -8.89 20.22
CA LYS A 316 23.26 -7.70 19.42
C LYS A 316 22.15 -6.66 19.41
N ILE A 317 22.56 -5.39 19.48
CA ILE A 317 21.71 -4.24 19.18
C ILE A 317 21.72 -4.03 17.67
N ILE A 318 20.57 -4.15 17.03
CA ILE A 318 20.44 -3.95 15.57
C ILE A 318 20.02 -2.53 15.21
N LEU A 319 19.39 -1.82 16.15
CA LEU A 319 19.01 -0.42 15.99
C LEU A 319 19.12 0.27 17.35
N LYS A 320 19.73 1.45 17.36
CA LYS A 320 19.74 2.36 18.51
C LYS A 320 19.46 3.76 17.98
N LYS A 321 18.31 4.33 18.36
CA LYS A 321 17.86 5.61 17.80
C LYS A 321 17.21 6.46 18.87
N LEU A 322 17.61 7.73 18.91
CA LEU A 322 17.00 8.74 19.75
C LEU A 322 15.87 9.42 18.98
N ILE A 323 14.73 9.58 19.64
CA ILE A 323 13.47 9.91 19.00
C ILE A 323 12.77 10.95 19.83
N GLN A 324 12.32 12.01 19.18
CA GLN A 324 11.59 13.08 19.83
C GLN A 324 10.15 13.09 19.32
N GLY A 325 9.20 13.01 20.25
CA GLY A 325 7.77 13.11 19.97
C GLY A 325 7.17 14.32 20.70
N LYS A 326 6.18 14.96 20.06
CA LYS A 326 5.30 15.92 20.73
C LYS A 326 3.94 15.28 20.91
N PHE A 327 3.37 15.42 22.10
CA PHE A 327 2.04 14.91 22.38
C PHE A 327 1.24 15.91 23.19
N ALA A 328 0.03 16.14 22.72
CA ALA A 328 -0.97 16.91 23.43
C ALA A 328 -1.39 16.15 24.67
N TYR A 329 -1.46 16.78 25.84
CA TYR A 329 -2.03 16.16 27.05
C TYR A 329 -3.14 17.05 27.65
N PRO A 330 -4.19 16.48 28.25
CA PRO A 330 -5.23 17.28 28.88
C PRO A 330 -4.70 18.05 30.08
N ALA A 331 -5.05 19.33 30.23
CA ALA A 331 -4.62 20.14 31.38
C ALA A 331 -4.99 19.55 32.74
N ASN A 332 -6.05 18.76 32.79
CA ASN A 332 -6.56 18.13 34.01
C ASN A 332 -6.27 16.62 34.09
N SER A 333 -5.45 16.04 33.20
CA SER A 333 -5.17 14.59 33.20
C SER A 333 -4.22 14.16 34.31
N PHE A 334 -3.49 15.08 34.93
CA PHE A 334 -2.75 14.79 36.16
C PHE A 334 -3.67 14.65 37.39
N GLN A 335 -4.97 14.93 37.25
CA GLN A 335 -5.96 14.80 38.32
C GLN A 335 -7.21 13.95 37.96
N SER A 336 -7.40 13.49 36.72
CA SER A 336 -8.63 12.73 36.37
C SER A 336 -8.51 11.75 35.19
N ASN A 337 -9.29 10.66 35.28
CA ASN A 337 -9.30 9.42 34.47
C ASN A 337 -9.73 9.53 32.97
N ASN A 338 -9.60 10.67 32.31
CA ASN A 338 -10.08 10.83 30.92
C ASN A 338 -9.01 10.51 29.85
N ALA A 339 -8.74 9.22 29.65
CA ALA A 339 -7.69 8.72 28.74
C ALA A 339 -8.08 8.62 27.24
N THR A 340 -9.37 8.58 26.89
CA THR A 340 -9.82 8.12 25.56
C THR A 340 -9.67 9.15 24.43
N ALA A 341 -9.81 10.45 24.71
CA ALA A 341 -9.67 11.51 23.69
C ALA A 341 -8.20 11.78 23.30
N PHE A 342 -7.27 11.51 24.22
CA PHE A 342 -5.83 11.69 24.09
C PHE A 342 -5.16 10.68 23.13
N ILE A 343 -5.63 9.43 23.15
CA ILE A 343 -5.11 8.33 22.30
C ILE A 343 -5.25 8.64 20.80
N LYS A 344 -6.28 9.38 20.39
CA LYS A 344 -6.51 9.72 18.97
C LYS A 344 -5.59 10.82 18.43
N SER A 345 -5.05 11.73 19.26
CA SER A 345 -4.19 12.83 18.79
C SER A 345 -2.72 12.44 18.63
N LEU A 346 -2.24 11.46 19.39
CA LEU A 346 -0.85 10.98 19.39
C LEU A 346 -0.47 10.18 18.15
N SER A 347 -1.45 9.53 17.49
CA SER A 347 -1.20 8.62 16.38
C SER A 347 -0.87 9.29 15.03
N ARG A 348 -0.99 10.63 14.91
CA ARG A 348 -1.04 11.28 13.59
C ARG A 348 0.20 12.04 13.11
N THR A 349 1.07 12.55 13.98
CA THR A 349 2.06 13.57 13.53
C THR A 349 3.53 13.27 13.80
N THR A 350 3.87 12.46 14.80
CA THR A 350 5.28 12.04 15.06
C THR A 350 5.46 10.53 15.23
N SER A 351 4.39 9.78 15.56
CA SER A 351 4.45 8.32 15.62
C SER A 351 4.66 7.68 14.25
N GLY A 352 4.08 8.22 13.16
CA GLY A 352 4.07 7.59 11.84
C GLY A 352 5.47 7.25 11.28
N TYR A 353 6.36 8.25 11.18
CA TYR A 353 7.72 8.04 10.65
C TYR A 353 8.59 7.15 11.55
N LEU A 354 8.39 7.22 12.87
CA LEU A 354 9.12 6.40 13.82
C LEU A 354 8.72 4.93 13.69
N HIS A 355 7.42 4.70 13.72
CA HIS A 355 6.87 3.36 13.61
C HIS A 355 7.33 2.76 12.29
N GLN A 356 7.34 3.52 11.20
CA GLN A 356 7.89 3.06 9.92
C GLN A 356 9.37 2.67 9.99
N SER A 357 10.24 3.43 10.67
CA SER A 357 11.66 3.07 10.80
C SER A 357 11.87 1.79 11.61
N ILE A 358 11.18 1.66 12.75
CA ILE A 358 11.25 0.46 13.60
C ILE A 358 10.66 -0.75 12.88
N LEU A 359 9.46 -0.60 12.30
CA LEU A 359 8.79 -1.65 11.54
C LEU A 359 9.63 -2.08 10.34
N ARG A 360 10.22 -1.15 9.59
CA ARG A 360 11.10 -1.47 8.47
C ARG A 360 12.29 -2.32 8.92
N THR A 361 12.99 -1.92 9.98
CA THR A 361 14.11 -2.71 10.51
C THR A 361 13.67 -4.11 10.95
N LEU A 362 12.53 -4.22 11.65
CA LEU A 362 11.97 -5.52 12.07
C LEU A 362 11.45 -6.38 10.89
N LEU A 363 11.09 -5.75 9.77
CA LEU A 363 10.65 -6.43 8.55
C LEU A 363 11.82 -6.86 7.65
N GLU A 364 12.97 -6.19 7.76
CA GLU A 364 14.20 -6.53 7.03
C GLU A 364 15.00 -7.65 7.73
N GLU A 365 14.85 -7.80 9.05
CA GLU A 365 15.33 -8.96 9.82
C GLU A 365 14.34 -10.14 9.76
#